data_AF-A0A538BYV9-F1
#
_entry.id   AF-A0A538BYV9-F1
#
_cell.length_a   1.000
_cell.length_b   1.000
_cell.length_c   1.000
_cell.angle_alpha   90.00
_cell.angle_beta   90.00
_cell.angle_gamma   90.00
#
_symmetry.space_group_name_H-M   'P 1'
#
loop_
_entity.id
_entity.type
_entity.pdbx_description
1 polymer ?
#
loop_
_entity_poly.entity_id
_entity_poly.type
_entity_poly.pdbx_seq_one_letter_code
_entity_poly.pdbx_strand_id
1 'polypeptide(L)' 'MSAWGAAVFLFVVPFVVTPVPAPAPAQATGVLLRVVPGTNGLVAFDSQRSGNQDIWVVSPDGTGQTQLTT' A
#
# COMPACT_ATOMS: atom_id res chain seq x y z
N MET A 1 31.27 -70.85 17.63
CA MET A 1 29.82 -70.87 17.37
C MET A 1 29.26 -69.51 17.74
N SER A 2 28.85 -68.81 16.69
CA SER A 2 28.45 -67.41 16.65
C SER A 2 27.13 -67.19 17.38
N ALA A 3 27.03 -66.11 18.16
CA ALA A 3 25.75 -65.51 18.52
C ALA A 3 25.97 -64.04 18.91
N TRP A 4 26.12 -63.18 17.90
CA TRP A 4 25.90 -61.74 18.07
C TRP A 4 24.41 -61.49 17.76
N GLY A 5 23.64 -61.09 18.77
CA GLY A 5 22.24 -60.69 18.58
C GLY A 5 22.18 -59.35 17.87
N ALA A 6 21.76 -59.33 16.61
CA ALA A 6 21.55 -58.09 15.87
C ALA A 6 20.28 -57.38 16.39
N ALA A 7 20.46 -56.28 17.11
CA ALA A 7 19.38 -55.39 17.49
C ALA A 7 18.95 -54.57 16.26
N VAL A 8 17.73 -54.81 15.78
CA VAL A 8 17.09 -53.98 14.74
C VAL A 8 16.65 -52.68 15.40
N PHE A 9 17.38 -51.59 15.16
CA PHE A 9 16.97 -50.25 15.58
C PHE A 9 16.02 -49.67 14.52
N LEU A 10 14.72 -49.63 14.83
CA LEU A 10 13.73 -48.87 14.06
C LEU A 10 14.02 -47.37 14.23
N PHE A 11 14.71 -46.78 13.26
CA PHE A 11 14.86 -45.33 13.17
C PHE A 11 13.55 -44.72 12.66
N VAL A 12 12.72 -44.25 13.57
CA VAL A 12 11.59 -43.37 13.21
C VAL A 12 12.17 -42.00 12.90
N VAL A 13 12.18 -41.61 11.62
CA VAL A 13 12.55 -40.25 11.23
C VAL A 13 11.37 -39.34 11.56
N PRO A 14 11.49 -38.34 12.46
CA PRO A 14 10.40 -37.43 12.71
C PRO A 14 10.21 -36.55 11.48
N PHE A 15 9.02 -36.62 10.88
CA PHE A 15 8.60 -35.69 9.85
C PHE A 15 8.42 -34.31 10.49
N VAL A 16 9.35 -33.39 10.23
CA VAL A 16 9.27 -32.00 10.71
C VAL A 16 8.47 -31.19 9.69
N VAL A 17 7.24 -30.82 10.03
CA VAL A 17 6.48 -29.81 9.27
C VAL A 17 7.00 -28.44 9.68
N THR A 18 7.79 -27.79 8.83
CA THR A 18 8.08 -26.37 9.04
C THR A 18 6.83 -25.56 8.68
N PRO A 19 6.32 -24.67 9.55
CA PRO A 19 5.22 -23.80 9.19
C PRO A 19 5.64 -22.94 7.99
N VAL A 20 4.81 -22.91 6.95
CA VAL A 20 4.99 -21.96 5.83
C VAL A 20 4.93 -20.55 6.45
N PRO A 21 5.98 -19.73 6.32
CA PRO A 21 5.93 -18.36 6.82
C PRO A 21 4.79 -17.65 6.08
N ALA A 22 3.88 -17.03 6.83
CA ALA A 22 2.83 -16.20 6.25
C ALA A 22 3.48 -15.22 5.26
N PRO A 23 2.87 -14.96 4.08
CA PRO A 23 3.39 -13.94 3.19
C PRO A 23 3.55 -12.65 3.99
N ALA A 24 4.77 -12.11 4.03
CA ALA A 24 5.02 -10.83 4.66
C ALA A 24 3.95 -9.85 4.16
N PRO A 25 3.39 -8.99 5.03
CA PRO A 25 2.33 -8.07 4.60
C PRO A 25 2.84 -7.36 3.36
N ALA A 26 2.18 -7.57 2.23
CA ALA A 26 2.51 -6.90 0.98
C ALA A 26 2.45 -5.41 1.31
N GLN A 27 3.63 -4.78 1.39
CA GLN A 27 3.73 -3.38 1.72
C GLN A 27 3.04 -2.67 0.58
N ALA A 28 1.83 -2.16 0.83
CA ALA A 28 1.17 -1.31 -0.12
C ALA A 28 2.11 -0.12 -0.33
N THR A 29 2.78 -0.06 -1.47
CA THR A 29 3.53 1.12 -1.91
C THR A 29 2.49 2.18 -2.23
N GLY A 30 1.91 2.76 -1.17
CA GLY A 30 0.91 3.80 -1.28
C GLY A 30 1.58 4.99 -1.92
N VAL A 31 1.33 5.21 -3.21
CA VAL A 31 1.63 6.49 -3.84
C VAL A 31 0.66 7.48 -3.19
N LEU A 32 1.15 8.23 -2.20
CA LEU A 32 0.40 9.35 -1.67
C LEU A 32 0.33 10.41 -2.76
N LEU A 33 -0.72 10.36 -3.58
CA LEU A 33 -1.02 11.39 -4.56
C LEU A 33 -1.39 12.66 -3.79
N ARG A 34 -0.37 13.47 -3.49
CA ARG A 34 -0.53 14.80 -2.94
C ARG A 34 -1.02 15.72 -4.06
N VAL A 35 -2.09 16.45 -3.81
CA VAL A 35 -2.40 17.65 -4.57
C VAL A 35 -1.23 18.62 -4.39
N VAL A 36 -0.45 18.82 -5.46
CA VAL A 36 0.70 19.72 -5.45
C VAL A 36 0.20 21.12 -5.83
N PRO A 37 0.31 22.11 -4.94
CA PRO A 37 0.00 23.48 -5.32
C PRO A 37 0.94 23.96 -6.43
N GLY A 38 0.44 24.83 -7.31
CA GLY A 38 1.27 25.49 -8.31
C GLY A 38 2.34 26.37 -7.67
N THR A 39 3.21 26.98 -8.49
CA THR A 39 4.28 27.88 -8.01
C THR A 39 3.75 29.06 -7.18
N ASN A 40 2.50 29.46 -7.41
CA ASN A 40 1.79 30.49 -6.63
C ASN A 40 1.22 29.98 -5.29
N GLY A 41 1.43 28.71 -4.93
CA GLY A 41 0.92 28.10 -3.72
C GLY A 41 -0.56 27.72 -3.79
N LEU A 42 -1.23 27.87 -4.93
CA LEU A 42 -2.66 27.59 -5.09
C LEU A 42 -2.90 26.22 -5.74
N VAL A 43 -4.05 25.64 -5.43
CA VAL A 43 -4.57 24.44 -6.09
C VAL A 43 -5.55 24.86 -7.16
N ALA A 44 -5.32 24.45 -8.41
CA ALA A 44 -6.28 24.60 -9.51
C ALA A 44 -7.15 23.35 -9.64
N PHE A 45 -8.45 23.52 -9.83
CA PHE A 45 -9.43 22.43 -9.99
C PHE A 45 -10.63 22.92 -10.80
N ASP A 46 -11.39 22.01 -11.43
CA ASP A 46 -12.62 22.37 -12.11
C ASP A 46 -13.85 22.27 -11.17
N SER A 47 -14.88 23.07 -11.42
CA SER A 47 -16.10 23.05 -10.62
C SER A 47 -17.32 23.57 -11.35
N GLN A 48 -18.49 22.99 -11.05
CA GLN A 48 -19.79 23.39 -11.60
C GLN A 48 -20.62 24.31 -10.69
N ARG A 49 -19.97 24.94 -9.71
CA ARG A 49 -20.62 25.73 -8.65
C ARG A 49 -21.33 26.98 -9.18
N SER A 50 -20.89 27.50 -10.32
CA SER A 50 -21.44 28.64 -11.06
C SER A 50 -22.54 28.25 -12.05
N GLY A 51 -22.81 26.96 -12.25
CA GLY A 51 -23.76 26.45 -13.25
C GLY A 51 -23.12 25.96 -14.55
N ASN A 52 -21.82 26.17 -14.75
CA ASN A 52 -21.02 25.67 -15.87
C ASN A 52 -19.71 25.03 -15.35
N GLN A 53 -19.04 24.21 -16.16
CA GLN A 53 -17.73 23.68 -15.80
C GLN A 53 -16.66 24.78 -15.94
N ASP A 54 -16.20 25.27 -14.80
CA ASP A 54 -15.24 26.37 -14.70
C ASP A 54 -13.95 25.95 -14.01
N ILE A 55 -12.87 26.68 -14.27
CA ILE A 55 -11.59 26.53 -13.55
C ILE A 55 -11.57 27.46 -12.35
N TRP A 56 -11.16 26.91 -11.21
CA TRP A 56 -11.09 27.60 -9.93
C TRP A 56 -9.71 27.40 -9.31
N VAL A 57 -9.33 28.34 -8.44
CA VAL A 57 -8.16 28.24 -7.57
C VAL A 57 -8.54 28.38 -6.11
N VAL A 58 -7.82 27.69 -5.23
CA VAL A 58 -7.99 27.74 -3.78
C VAL A 58 -6.65 27.60 -3.06
N SER A 59 -6.51 28.21 -1.89
CA SER A 59 -5.38 27.93 -1.01
C SER A 59 -5.40 26.45 -0.55
N PRO A 60 -4.25 25.84 -0.22
CA PRO A 60 -4.20 24.44 0.23
C PRO A 60 -4.94 24.19 1.55
N ASP A 61 -5.20 25.24 2.33
CA ASP A 61 -6.03 25.23 3.54
C ASP A 61 -7.54 25.32 3.24
N GLY A 62 -7.94 25.42 1.98
CA GLY A 62 -9.33 25.51 1.52
C GLY A 62 -9.91 26.92 1.49
N THR A 63 -9.14 27.95 1.85
CA THR A 63 -9.59 29.34 1.87
C THR A 63 -9.32 30.07 0.55
N GLY A 64 -9.90 31.27 0.37
CA GLY A 64 -9.53 32.17 -0.74
C GLY A 64 -9.96 31.68 -2.13
N GLN A 65 -11.03 30.91 -2.22
CA GLN A 65 -11.49 30.34 -3.48
C GLN A 65 -11.86 31.42 -4.51
N THR A 66 -11.31 31.33 -5.72
CA THR A 66 -11.50 32.31 -6.81
C THR A 66 -11.78 31.61 -8.14
N GLN A 67 -12.75 32.13 -8.90
CA GLN A 67 -13.10 31.64 -10.24
C GLN A 67 -12.17 32.26 -11.29
N LEU A 68 -11.69 31.47 -12.26
CA LEU A 68 -10.80 31.92 -13.34
C LEU A 68 -11.46 31.94 -14.73
N THR A 69 -12.55 31.20 -14.95
CA THR A 69 -13.27 31.13 -16.24
C THR A 69 -14.77 31.32 -16.06
N THR A 70 -15.54 31.47 -17.14
CA THR A 70 -17.01 31.60 -17.15
C THR A 70 -17.66 30.87 -18.31
#